data_AF-A0A2J0MZY0-F1
#
_entry.id   AF-A0A2J0MZY0-F1
#
_cell.length_a   1.000
_cell.length_b   1.000
_cell.length_c   1.000
_cell.angle_alpha   90.00
_cell.angle_beta   90.00
_cell.angle_gamma   90.00
#
_symmetry.space_group_name_H-M   'P 1'
#
loop_
_entity.id
_entity.type
_entity.pdbx_description
1 polymer ?
#
loop_
_entity_poly.entity_id
_entity_poly.type
_entity_poly.pdbx_seq_one_letter_code
_entity_poly.pdbx_strand_id
1 'polypeptide(L)'
;MKQKLTYFIIVIIIILIAAGLWIYLKSPQIEVQSFDECVKAGYPVMESYPRQCKAPNGQTFVEDIGNELEKKDLIKLNNPRSNQTIASPLVIEGEARGSWYFEGTFPVKIFDGGDNLLGSANAQAQGEWTTENFVPFRVELKFSTSTTNKGTLVLEKNNPSGLPENADELKIPVNFVKTTVQEPSQPKEGFCGTSTYGKCQKDSDCISGGCSSQVCQSRSEESIITTCEWRECYNAKTYNLECKCLNQKCQWD
;
A
#
# COMPACT_ATOMS: atom_id res chain seq x y z
N MET A 1 69.51 -2.69 11.31
CA MET A 1 68.25 -3.14 11.94
C MET A 1 67.24 -2.01 12.14
N LYS A 2 67.63 -0.84 12.68
CA LYS A 2 66.72 0.29 12.92
C LYS A 2 65.99 0.81 11.65
N GLN A 3 66.69 0.94 10.52
CA GLN A 3 66.10 1.44 9.26
C GLN A 3 65.04 0.49 8.65
N LYS A 4 65.21 -0.83 8.80
CA LYS A 4 64.21 -1.83 8.36
C LYS A 4 62.96 -1.81 9.25
N LEU A 5 63.12 -1.54 10.55
CA LEU A 5 62.02 -1.40 11.50
C LEU A 5 61.20 -0.12 11.21
N THR A 6 61.85 0.99 10.88
CA THR A 6 61.17 2.24 10.50
C THR A 6 60.34 2.08 9.23
N TYR A 7 60.86 1.38 8.21
CA TYR A 7 60.10 1.09 6.98
C TYR A 7 58.86 0.22 7.25
N PHE A 8 59.00 -0.79 8.09
CA PHE A 8 57.89 -1.68 8.46
C PHE A 8 56.76 -0.91 9.17
N ILE A 9 57.10 0.01 10.06
CA ILE A 9 56.14 0.87 10.76
C ILE A 9 55.41 1.80 9.78
N ILE A 10 56.12 2.40 8.82
CA ILE A 10 55.51 3.29 7.80
C ILE A 10 54.51 2.53 6.92
N VAL A 11 54.85 1.31 6.49
CA VAL A 11 53.94 0.49 5.66
C VAL A 11 52.68 0.11 6.44
N ILE A 12 52.81 -0.26 7.72
CA ILE A 12 51.65 -0.53 8.58
C ILE A 12 50.77 0.71 8.73
N ILE A 13 51.37 1.90 8.94
CA ILE A 13 50.61 3.15 9.04
C ILE A 13 49.84 3.43 7.74
N ILE A 14 50.47 3.23 6.57
CA ILE A 14 49.80 3.42 5.27
C ILE A 14 48.64 2.43 5.11
N ILE A 15 48.83 1.16 5.51
CA ILE A 15 47.77 0.15 5.45
C ILE A 15 46.62 0.50 6.39
N LEU A 16 46.90 0.97 7.61
CA LEU A 16 45.88 1.40 8.56
C LEU A 16 45.13 2.65 8.09
N ILE A 17 45.83 3.62 7.49
CA ILE A 17 45.20 4.79 6.86
C ILE A 17 44.32 4.35 5.69
N ALA A 18 44.82 3.48 4.81
CA ALA A 18 44.05 2.96 3.67
C ALA A 18 42.83 2.16 4.13
N ALA A 19 42.96 1.33 5.16
CA ALA A 19 41.85 0.58 5.75
C ALA A 19 40.83 1.51 6.42
N GLY A 20 41.29 2.53 7.15
CA GLY A 20 40.43 3.56 7.75
C GLY A 20 39.68 4.38 6.69
N LEU A 21 40.37 4.78 5.62
CA LEU A 21 39.77 5.46 4.47
C LEU A 21 38.76 4.56 3.77
N TRP A 22 39.07 3.27 3.59
CA TRP A 22 38.18 2.31 2.96
C TRP A 22 36.91 2.07 3.80
N ILE A 23 37.04 1.98 5.12
CA ILE A 23 35.90 1.86 6.05
C ILE A 23 35.06 3.15 6.03
N TYR A 24 35.69 4.33 6.01
CA TYR A 24 35.00 5.62 5.93
C TYR A 24 34.23 5.77 4.61
N LEU A 25 34.87 5.46 3.49
CA LEU A 25 34.25 5.51 2.16
C LEU A 25 33.13 4.48 1.96
N LYS A 26 33.12 3.41 2.76
CA LYS A 26 32.09 2.36 2.73
C LYS A 26 31.00 2.56 3.78
N SER A 27 31.03 3.66 4.54
CA SER A 27 30.00 3.95 5.53
C SER A 27 28.68 4.32 4.82
N PRO A 28 27.59 3.58 5.04
CA PRO A 28 26.32 3.85 4.38
C PRO A 28 25.78 5.18 4.88
N GLN A 29 25.70 6.18 3.99
CA GLN A 29 24.92 7.38 4.26
C GLN A 29 23.45 6.96 4.32
N ILE A 30 22.73 7.30 5.39
CA ILE A 30 21.28 7.09 5.46
C ILE A 30 20.66 8.05 4.43
N GLU A 31 20.44 7.53 3.24
CA GLU A 31 19.95 8.29 2.09
C GLU A 31 18.43 8.31 2.15
N VAL A 32 17.87 9.26 2.90
CA VAL A 32 16.45 9.59 2.82
C VAL A 32 16.22 10.29 1.48
N GLN A 33 15.32 9.77 0.67
CA GLN A 33 14.99 10.29 -0.67
C GLN A 33 13.55 10.81 -0.77
N SER A 34 12.71 10.59 0.25
CA SER A 34 11.31 11.01 0.25
C SER A 34 10.83 11.55 1.59
N PHE A 35 9.69 12.25 1.57
CA PHE A 35 9.01 12.69 2.79
C PHE A 35 8.65 11.50 3.68
N ASP A 36 8.10 10.42 3.12
CA ASP A 36 7.73 9.22 3.86
C ASP A 36 8.93 8.60 4.59
N GLU A 37 10.09 8.52 3.92
CA GLU A 37 11.33 8.04 4.52
C GLU A 37 11.87 8.98 5.60
N CYS A 38 11.75 10.30 5.38
CA CYS A 38 12.16 11.30 6.35
C CYS A 38 11.35 11.19 7.65
N VAL A 39 10.03 11.04 7.53
CA VAL A 39 9.14 10.84 8.68
C VAL A 39 9.40 9.48 9.34
N LYS A 40 9.58 8.42 8.56
CA LYS A 40 9.88 7.06 9.06
C LYS A 40 11.22 7.00 9.80
N ALA A 41 12.18 7.84 9.42
CA ALA A 41 13.46 7.99 10.11
C ALA A 41 13.35 8.80 11.42
N GLY A 42 12.17 9.35 11.75
CA GLY A 42 11.92 10.08 12.99
C GLY A 42 12.43 11.52 12.99
N TYR A 43 12.67 12.10 11.80
CA TYR A 43 13.13 13.48 11.67
C TYR A 43 12.01 14.50 11.89
N PRO A 44 12.34 15.75 12.31
CA PRO A 44 11.34 16.75 12.64
C PRO A 44 10.48 17.13 11.42
N VAL A 45 9.16 17.11 11.63
CA VAL A 45 8.15 17.55 10.67
C VAL A 45 7.63 18.93 11.11
N MET A 46 7.63 19.88 10.18
CA MET A 46 7.13 21.24 10.39
C MET A 46 5.60 21.28 10.30
N GLU A 47 4.97 22.13 11.12
CA GLU A 47 3.53 22.40 11.10
C GLU A 47 3.16 23.35 9.95
N SER A 48 3.42 22.93 8.72
CA SER A 48 3.05 23.65 7.49
C SER A 48 2.09 22.83 6.63
N TYR A 49 1.43 23.50 5.68
CA TYR A 49 0.67 22.84 4.62
C TYR A 49 1.25 23.22 3.24
N PRO A 50 1.84 22.27 2.47
CA PRO A 50 2.04 20.85 2.79
C PRO A 50 3.01 20.64 3.95
N ARG A 51 3.00 19.45 4.57
CA ARG A 51 3.97 19.11 5.62
C ARG A 51 5.38 19.05 5.04
N GLN A 52 6.36 19.47 5.83
CA GLN A 52 7.77 19.44 5.45
C GLN A 52 8.59 18.70 6.51
N CYS A 53 9.45 17.79 6.08
CA CYS A 53 10.32 17.02 6.97
C CYS A 53 11.79 17.37 6.69
N LYS A 54 12.56 17.68 7.75
CA LYS A 54 13.95 18.14 7.63
C LYS A 54 14.94 17.08 8.08
N ALA A 55 15.78 16.60 7.16
CA ALA A 55 16.82 15.61 7.43
C ALA A 55 18.09 16.23 8.06
N PRO A 56 18.92 15.44 8.77
CA PRO A 56 20.13 15.92 9.43
C PRO A 56 21.18 16.52 8.50
N ASN A 57 21.19 16.11 7.23
CA ASN A 57 22.07 16.65 6.19
C ASN A 57 21.60 18.03 5.66
N GLY A 58 20.51 18.58 6.21
CA GLY A 58 19.95 19.88 5.84
C GLY A 58 18.92 19.84 4.71
N GLN A 59 18.67 18.67 4.09
CA GLN A 59 17.64 18.53 3.06
C GLN A 59 16.23 18.61 3.67
N THR A 60 15.31 19.25 2.96
CA THR A 60 13.89 19.30 3.31
C THR A 60 13.09 18.54 2.26
N PHE A 61 12.25 17.62 2.73
CA PHE A 61 11.32 16.85 1.91
C PHE A 61 9.91 17.39 2.13
N VAL A 62 9.19 17.65 1.05
CA VAL A 62 7.82 18.14 1.09
C VAL A 62 6.86 16.98 0.82
N GLU A 63 5.78 16.92 1.59
CA GLU A 63 4.71 15.96 1.37
C GLU A 63 4.07 16.15 -0.01
N ASP A 64 3.88 15.05 -0.74
CA ASP A 64 3.13 15.05 -1.99
C ASP A 64 1.63 15.19 -1.69
N ILE A 65 1.01 16.23 -2.24
CA ILE A 65 -0.42 16.51 -2.15
C ILE A 65 -1.07 16.62 -3.54
N GLY A 66 -0.39 16.13 -4.57
CA GLY A 66 -0.79 16.29 -5.97
C GLY A 66 -0.87 17.77 -6.36
N ASN A 67 -1.96 18.17 -7.00
CA ASN A 67 -2.17 19.54 -7.48
C ASN A 67 -3.23 20.32 -6.66
N GLU A 68 -3.50 19.92 -5.42
CA GLU A 68 -4.54 20.54 -4.56
C GLU A 68 -4.39 22.06 -4.44
N LEU A 69 -3.16 22.56 -4.26
CA LEU A 69 -2.91 24.00 -4.10
C LEU A 69 -3.07 24.79 -5.41
N GLU A 70 -2.85 24.14 -6.56
CA GLU A 70 -3.08 24.74 -7.88
C GLU A 70 -4.58 24.91 -8.15
N LYS A 71 -5.42 24.06 -7.54
CA LYS A 71 -6.87 24.02 -7.76
C LYS A 71 -7.70 24.64 -6.64
N LYS A 72 -7.08 25.16 -5.58
CA LYS A 72 -7.73 25.68 -4.36
C LYS A 72 -8.89 26.67 -4.59
N ASP A 73 -8.83 27.44 -5.68
CA ASP A 73 -9.83 28.48 -6.00
C ASP A 73 -10.99 27.93 -6.86
N LEU A 74 -10.83 26.72 -7.40
CA LEU A 74 -11.76 26.03 -8.29
C LEU A 74 -12.46 24.83 -7.62
N ILE A 75 -11.72 24.03 -6.85
CA ILE A 75 -12.22 22.85 -6.17
C ILE A 75 -11.40 22.57 -4.91
N LYS A 76 -12.07 22.12 -3.85
CA LYS A 76 -11.46 21.73 -2.58
C LYS A 76 -12.00 20.38 -2.15
N LEU A 77 -11.10 19.50 -1.72
CA LEU A 77 -11.44 18.18 -1.23
C LEU A 77 -11.37 18.16 0.30
N ASN A 78 -12.46 17.82 0.96
CA ASN A 78 -12.53 17.70 2.42
C ASN A 78 -12.23 16.27 2.87
N ASN A 79 -12.72 15.28 2.13
CA ASN A 79 -12.48 13.86 2.38
C ASN A 79 -12.40 13.08 1.05
N PRO A 80 -11.40 12.21 0.85
CA PRO A 80 -10.24 11.99 1.72
C PRO A 80 -9.24 13.17 1.71
N ARG A 81 -8.37 13.26 2.71
CA ARG A 81 -7.19 14.13 2.67
C ARG A 81 -6.04 13.45 1.93
N SER A 82 -5.09 14.25 1.44
CA SER A 82 -3.88 13.74 0.79
C SER A 82 -3.14 12.71 1.64
N ASN A 83 -2.72 11.62 1.01
CA ASN A 83 -2.08 10.44 1.61
C ASN A 83 -2.95 9.68 2.64
N GLN A 84 -4.24 9.99 2.78
CA GLN A 84 -5.12 9.21 3.65
C GLN A 84 -5.21 7.76 3.19
N THR A 85 -5.22 6.85 4.17
CA THR A 85 -5.47 5.43 3.89
C THR A 85 -6.96 5.21 3.65
N ILE A 86 -7.32 4.68 2.48
CA ILE A 86 -8.70 4.50 2.01
C ILE A 86 -9.06 3.02 1.82
N ALA A 87 -10.34 2.72 1.99
CA ALA A 87 -10.96 1.42 1.72
C ALA A 87 -12.23 1.61 0.87
N SER A 88 -12.68 0.54 0.22
CA SER A 88 -13.92 0.56 -0.56
C SER A 88 -15.11 0.10 0.29
N PRO A 89 -16.30 0.75 0.21
CA PRO A 89 -16.57 1.99 -0.53
C PRO A 89 -15.95 3.22 0.14
N LEU A 90 -15.49 4.18 -0.68
CA LEU A 90 -14.95 5.46 -0.22
C LEU A 90 -15.97 6.57 -0.42
N VAL A 91 -16.34 7.24 0.66
CA VAL A 91 -17.10 8.49 0.58
C VAL A 91 -16.14 9.63 0.26
N ILE A 92 -16.47 10.43 -0.74
CA ILE A 92 -15.67 11.58 -1.19
C ILE A 92 -16.53 12.82 -1.10
N GLU A 93 -16.03 13.83 -0.41
CA GLU A 93 -16.76 15.06 -0.07
C GLU A 93 -15.84 16.27 -0.20
N GLY A 94 -16.42 17.36 -0.67
CA GLY A 94 -15.69 18.61 -0.91
C GLY A 94 -16.62 19.68 -1.46
N GLU A 95 -16.04 20.71 -2.04
CA GLU A 95 -16.77 21.79 -2.70
C GLU A 95 -16.06 22.19 -4.00
N ALA A 96 -16.83 22.49 -5.04
CA ALA A 96 -16.31 22.92 -6.34
C ALA A 96 -17.09 24.13 -6.84
N ARG A 97 -16.46 24.97 -7.66
CA ARG A 97 -17.14 26.05 -8.38
C ARG A 97 -18.17 25.46 -9.34
N GLY A 98 -19.24 26.20 -9.63
CA GLY A 98 -20.30 25.73 -10.53
C GLY A 98 -19.83 25.24 -11.90
N SER A 99 -18.74 25.83 -12.42
CA SER A 99 -18.12 25.44 -13.69
C SER A 99 -17.53 24.04 -13.73
N TRP A 100 -17.34 23.38 -12.57
CA TRP A 100 -16.93 21.99 -12.50
C TRP A 100 -18.04 21.00 -12.83
N TYR A 101 -19.29 21.42 -12.59
CA TYR A 101 -20.47 20.59 -12.79
C TYR A 101 -21.02 20.73 -14.20
N PHE A 102 -21.51 19.62 -14.73
CA PHE A 102 -22.44 19.60 -15.86
C PHE A 102 -23.63 18.73 -15.45
N GLU A 103 -24.84 19.27 -15.60
CA GLU A 103 -26.06 18.64 -15.08
C GLU A 103 -25.98 18.31 -13.57
N GLY A 104 -25.24 19.14 -12.82
CA GLY A 104 -25.03 18.97 -11.38
C GLY A 104 -24.08 17.84 -11.00
N THR A 105 -23.34 17.27 -11.96
CA THR A 105 -22.39 16.17 -11.70
C THR A 105 -21.04 16.34 -12.38
N PHE A 106 -20.03 15.62 -11.88
CA PHE A 106 -18.74 15.47 -12.54
C PHE A 106 -18.07 14.12 -12.17
N PRO A 107 -17.22 13.56 -13.04
CA PRO A 107 -16.61 12.26 -12.81
C PRO A 107 -15.49 12.28 -11.77
N VAL A 108 -15.43 11.19 -10.99
CA VAL A 108 -14.40 10.91 -9.99
C VAL A 108 -13.87 9.51 -10.23
N LYS A 109 -12.55 9.39 -10.39
CA LYS A 109 -11.83 8.16 -10.73
C LYS A 109 -10.77 7.86 -9.68
N ILE A 110 -10.51 6.58 -9.45
CA ILE A 110 -9.42 6.13 -8.58
C ILE A 110 -8.50 5.20 -9.36
N PHE A 111 -7.21 5.54 -9.36
CA PHE A 111 -6.15 4.78 -10.02
C PHE A 111 -5.21 4.17 -8.99
N ASP A 112 -4.62 3.03 -9.33
CA ASP A 112 -3.51 2.46 -8.57
C ASP A 112 -2.16 3.13 -8.90
N GLY A 113 -1.08 2.67 -8.27
CA GLY A 113 0.26 3.21 -8.48
C GLY A 113 0.90 2.83 -9.82
N GLY A 114 0.23 1.99 -10.62
CA GLY A 114 0.59 1.67 -12.00
C GLY A 114 -0.35 2.30 -13.02
N ASP A 115 -1.11 3.33 -12.62
CA ASP A 115 -2.10 4.04 -13.43
C ASP A 115 -3.26 3.16 -13.95
N ASN A 116 -3.55 2.04 -13.29
CA ASN A 116 -4.73 1.22 -13.62
C ASN A 116 -5.98 1.78 -12.94
N LEU A 117 -7.06 1.96 -13.71
CA LEU A 117 -8.35 2.41 -13.19
C LEU A 117 -9.00 1.31 -12.34
N LEU A 118 -9.22 1.58 -11.05
CA LEU A 118 -9.85 0.64 -10.10
C LEU A 118 -11.35 0.90 -9.93
N GLY A 119 -11.81 2.12 -10.19
CA GLY A 119 -13.21 2.51 -10.02
C GLY A 119 -13.49 3.92 -10.52
N SER A 120 -14.76 4.16 -10.84
CA SER A 120 -15.26 5.46 -11.28
C SER A 120 -16.70 5.67 -10.81
N ALA A 121 -17.04 6.89 -10.42
CA ALA A 121 -18.39 7.30 -10.06
C ALA A 121 -18.57 8.80 -10.32
N ASN A 122 -19.80 9.28 -10.39
CA ASN A 122 -20.09 10.71 -10.55
C ASN A 122 -20.38 11.36 -9.20
N ALA A 123 -19.70 12.45 -8.90
CA ALA A 123 -20.03 13.30 -7.76
C ALA A 123 -21.22 14.18 -8.05
N GLN A 124 -22.13 14.24 -7.08
CA GLN A 124 -23.39 14.97 -7.17
C GLN A 124 -23.28 16.26 -6.36
N ALA A 125 -23.65 17.39 -6.98
CA ALA A 125 -23.84 18.64 -6.28
C ALA A 125 -24.93 18.51 -5.21
N GLN A 126 -24.70 19.07 -4.02
CA GLN A 126 -25.64 19.05 -2.89
C GLN A 126 -26.48 20.33 -2.81
N GLY A 127 -26.54 21.10 -3.89
CA GLY A 127 -27.28 22.36 -3.99
C GLY A 127 -27.28 22.92 -5.40
N GLU A 128 -27.73 24.16 -5.54
CA GLU A 128 -27.74 24.87 -6.82
C GLU A 128 -26.32 25.06 -7.36
N TRP A 129 -26.03 24.45 -8.52
CA TRP A 129 -24.69 24.38 -9.08
C TRP A 129 -24.41 25.43 -10.16
N THR A 130 -25.44 26.05 -10.74
CA THR A 130 -25.29 27.12 -11.74
C THR A 130 -24.93 28.45 -11.06
N THR A 131 -23.77 28.49 -10.39
CA THR A 131 -23.29 29.63 -9.61
C THR A 131 -21.78 29.76 -9.69
N GLU A 132 -21.26 30.97 -9.48
CA GLU A 132 -19.84 31.20 -9.30
C GLU A 132 -19.35 30.78 -7.92
N ASN A 133 -20.23 30.52 -6.96
CA ASN A 133 -19.86 30.13 -5.59
C ASN A 133 -19.36 28.68 -5.52
N PHE A 134 -18.72 28.34 -4.39
CA PHE A 134 -18.43 26.96 -4.05
C PHE A 134 -19.72 26.23 -3.69
N VAL A 135 -19.91 25.07 -4.31
CA VAL A 135 -21.07 24.21 -4.14
C VAL A 135 -20.56 22.86 -3.62
N PRO A 136 -21.08 22.35 -2.48
CA PRO A 136 -20.65 21.07 -1.96
C PRO A 136 -21.00 19.91 -2.90
N PHE A 137 -20.14 18.91 -2.97
CA PHE A 137 -20.41 17.65 -3.66
C PHE A 137 -20.21 16.45 -2.75
N ARG A 138 -20.85 15.34 -3.13
CA ARG A 138 -20.68 14.05 -2.48
C ARG A 138 -20.73 12.91 -3.50
N VAL A 139 -19.90 11.89 -3.30
CA VAL A 139 -19.97 10.61 -4.02
C VAL A 139 -19.58 9.45 -3.10
N GLU A 140 -20.18 8.29 -3.34
CA GLU A 140 -19.71 7.02 -2.80
C GLU A 140 -19.04 6.24 -3.93
N LEU A 141 -17.73 6.07 -3.85
CA LEU A 141 -16.91 5.41 -4.86
C LEU A 141 -16.61 3.97 -4.46
N LYS A 142 -17.13 3.02 -5.23
CA LYS A 142 -16.76 1.61 -5.15
C LYS A 142 -15.61 1.34 -6.12
N PHE A 143 -14.61 0.57 -5.69
CA PHE A 143 -13.41 0.28 -6.48
C PHE A 143 -12.83 -1.08 -6.12
N SER A 144 -12.15 -1.72 -7.07
CA SER A 144 -11.50 -3.01 -6.88
C SER A 144 -10.26 -2.90 -5.98
N THR A 145 -9.88 -4.02 -5.35
CA THR A 145 -8.65 -4.09 -4.56
C THR A 145 -7.43 -3.74 -5.41
N SER A 146 -6.55 -2.87 -4.89
CA SER A 146 -5.29 -2.52 -5.54
C SER A 146 -4.19 -3.53 -5.21
N THR A 147 -3.27 -3.77 -6.15
CA THR A 147 -2.01 -4.51 -5.92
C THR A 147 -0.88 -3.60 -5.42
N THR A 148 -1.06 -2.27 -5.51
CA THR A 148 -0.10 -1.27 -5.03
C THR A 148 -0.57 -0.66 -3.71
N ASN A 149 0.37 -0.11 -2.93
CA ASN A 149 0.03 0.57 -1.67
C ASN A 149 -0.40 2.02 -1.87
N LYS A 150 0.03 2.65 -2.97
CA LYS A 150 -0.27 4.03 -3.34
C LYS A 150 -1.24 4.05 -4.52
N GLY A 151 -2.00 5.13 -4.65
CA GLY A 151 -2.88 5.41 -5.78
C GLY A 151 -3.19 6.90 -5.89
N THR A 152 -3.96 7.25 -6.91
CA THR A 152 -4.33 8.64 -7.20
C THR A 152 -5.83 8.76 -7.37
N LEU A 153 -6.46 9.59 -6.55
CA LEU A 153 -7.83 10.01 -6.73
C LEU A 153 -7.87 11.20 -7.68
N VAL A 154 -8.65 11.10 -8.75
CA VAL A 154 -8.78 12.13 -9.79
C VAL A 154 -10.23 12.59 -9.87
N LEU A 155 -10.47 13.87 -9.60
CA LEU A 155 -11.74 14.54 -9.84
C LEU A 155 -11.57 15.33 -11.14
N GLU A 156 -12.34 14.99 -12.16
CA GLU A 156 -12.25 15.64 -13.48
C GLU A 156 -13.39 16.63 -13.63
N LYS A 157 -13.07 17.86 -14.05
CA LYS A 157 -14.07 18.82 -14.49
C LYS A 157 -14.82 18.24 -15.68
N ASN A 158 -16.14 18.32 -15.65
CA ASN A 158 -16.93 17.85 -16.77
C ASN A 158 -16.62 18.67 -18.05
N ASN A 159 -16.35 17.98 -19.16
CA ASN A 159 -15.97 18.60 -20.43
C ASN A 159 -16.79 18.02 -21.60
N PRO A 160 -18.08 18.40 -21.74
CA PRO A 160 -18.94 17.88 -22.80
C PRO A 160 -18.44 18.19 -24.22
N SER A 161 -17.66 19.27 -24.40
CA SER A 161 -17.11 19.65 -25.71
C SER A 161 -15.91 18.79 -26.13
N GLY A 162 -15.29 18.06 -25.19
CA GLY A 162 -14.09 17.25 -25.44
C GLY A 162 -12.85 18.07 -25.80
N LEU A 163 -12.87 19.38 -25.58
CA LEU A 163 -11.80 20.29 -25.98
C LEU A 163 -10.74 20.39 -24.86
N PRO A 164 -9.44 20.23 -25.16
CA PRO A 164 -8.40 20.23 -24.13
C PRO A 164 -8.37 21.49 -23.25
N GLU A 165 -8.69 22.66 -23.81
CA GLU A 165 -8.73 23.93 -23.07
C GLU A 165 -9.81 23.99 -21.98
N ASN A 166 -10.81 23.13 -22.07
CA ASN A 166 -11.89 23.03 -21.08
C ASN A 166 -11.67 21.91 -20.06
N ALA A 167 -10.67 21.05 -20.29
CA ALA A 167 -10.32 19.97 -19.40
C ALA A 167 -9.58 20.52 -18.17
N ASP A 168 -9.99 20.07 -16.99
CA ASP A 168 -9.29 20.35 -15.75
C ASP A 168 -9.46 19.17 -14.80
N GLU A 169 -8.51 18.98 -13.90
CA GLU A 169 -8.51 17.85 -12.97
C GLU A 169 -7.80 18.18 -11.65
N LEU A 170 -8.34 17.62 -10.57
CA LEU A 170 -7.76 17.63 -9.24
C LEU A 170 -7.27 16.21 -8.95
N LYS A 171 -5.97 16.08 -8.70
CA LYS A 171 -5.28 14.83 -8.36
C LYS A 171 -4.86 14.86 -6.91
N ILE A 172 -5.28 13.85 -6.17
CA ILE A 172 -4.97 13.69 -4.74
C ILE A 172 -4.33 12.33 -4.53
N PRO A 173 -3.09 12.25 -4.00
CA PRO A 173 -2.47 10.98 -3.68
C PRO A 173 -3.20 10.34 -2.50
N VAL A 174 -3.40 9.03 -2.55
CA VAL A 174 -4.05 8.24 -1.49
C VAL A 174 -3.29 6.95 -1.27
N ASN A 175 -3.46 6.36 -0.09
CA ASN A 175 -2.90 5.06 0.24
C ASN A 175 -4.04 4.04 0.31
N PHE A 176 -3.85 2.84 -0.24
CA PHE A 176 -4.84 1.77 -0.04
C PHE A 176 -4.61 1.12 1.32
N VAL A 177 -5.69 0.75 2.02
CA VAL A 177 -5.58 -0.27 3.07
C VAL A 177 -4.90 -1.46 2.41
N LYS A 178 -3.77 -1.89 2.96
CA LYS A 178 -3.22 -3.19 2.64
C LYS A 178 -4.31 -4.18 2.98
N THR A 179 -5.06 -4.58 1.96
CA THR A 179 -5.71 -5.86 2.01
C THR A 179 -4.50 -6.76 2.02
N THR A 180 -4.13 -7.25 3.20
CA THR A 180 -3.58 -8.59 3.29
C THR A 180 -4.63 -9.43 2.58
N VAL A 181 -4.49 -9.50 1.25
CA VAL A 181 -4.86 -10.69 0.52
C VAL A 181 -4.06 -11.70 1.30
N GLN A 182 -4.71 -12.37 2.25
CA GLN A 182 -4.34 -13.70 2.60
C GLN A 182 -4.47 -14.44 1.27
N GLU A 183 -3.41 -14.33 0.48
CA GLU A 183 -2.96 -15.35 -0.44
C GLU A 183 -3.22 -16.64 0.33
N PRO A 184 -4.15 -17.49 -0.16
CA PRO A 184 -4.84 -18.50 0.63
C PRO A 184 -3.84 -19.18 1.54
N SER A 185 -3.87 -18.83 2.83
CA SER A 185 -2.88 -19.15 3.86
C SER A 185 -1.59 -19.74 3.27
N GLN A 186 -0.65 -18.91 2.80
CA GLN A 186 0.70 -19.41 2.52
C GLN A 186 1.12 -20.20 3.77
N PRO A 187 1.37 -21.51 3.66
CA PRO A 187 1.64 -22.34 4.82
C PRO A 187 2.82 -21.72 5.56
N LYS A 188 2.72 -21.61 6.90
CA LYS A 188 3.79 -21.08 7.75
C LYS A 188 5.13 -21.60 7.25
N GLU A 189 6.11 -20.71 7.09
CA GLU A 189 7.39 -21.02 6.45
C GLU A 189 7.94 -22.38 6.91
N GLY A 190 8.09 -23.31 5.97
CA GLY A 190 8.56 -24.68 6.23
C GLY A 190 7.48 -25.73 6.47
N PHE A 191 6.20 -25.40 6.66
CA PHE A 191 5.10 -26.36 6.67
C PHE A 191 4.73 -26.77 5.24
N CYS A 192 4.59 -28.06 5.00
CA CYS A 192 4.39 -28.62 3.65
C CYS A 192 3.08 -29.42 3.51
N GLY A 193 2.16 -29.30 4.47
CA GLY A 193 0.81 -29.85 4.35
C GLY A 193 -0.04 -29.07 3.35
N THR A 194 -1.07 -29.72 2.80
CA THR A 194 -1.97 -29.15 1.79
C THR A 194 -3.38 -29.01 2.31
N SER A 195 -4.14 -28.07 1.77
CA SER A 195 -5.56 -27.87 2.06
C SER A 195 -6.37 -28.16 0.79
N THR A 196 -7.45 -28.92 0.87
CA THR A 196 -8.36 -29.13 -0.28
C THR A 196 -9.27 -27.92 -0.50
N TYR A 197 -9.44 -27.07 0.51
CA TYR A 197 -10.39 -25.96 0.52
C TYR A 197 -11.84 -26.42 0.36
N GLY A 198 -12.14 -27.66 0.77
CA GLY A 198 -13.49 -28.22 0.78
C GLY A 198 -14.46 -27.38 1.62
N LYS A 199 -15.74 -27.40 1.25
CA LYS A 199 -16.78 -26.61 1.93
C LYS A 199 -16.95 -27.04 3.38
N CYS A 200 -17.10 -26.07 4.28
CA CYS A 200 -17.38 -26.29 5.70
C CYS A 200 -18.25 -25.18 6.28
N GLN A 201 -18.88 -25.43 7.42
CA GLN A 201 -19.61 -24.42 8.20
C GLN A 201 -18.95 -24.17 9.57
N LYS A 202 -18.30 -25.18 10.14
CA LYS A 202 -17.62 -25.14 11.43
C LYS A 202 -16.36 -26.01 11.41
N ASP A 203 -15.43 -25.78 12.33
CA ASP A 203 -14.14 -26.49 12.39
C ASP A 203 -14.28 -28.01 12.45
N SER A 204 -15.34 -28.51 13.12
CA SER A 204 -15.60 -29.95 13.18
C SER A 204 -15.88 -30.59 11.82
N ASP A 205 -16.22 -29.80 10.80
CA ASP A 205 -16.45 -30.27 9.44
C ASP A 205 -15.14 -30.50 8.67
N CYS A 206 -14.01 -30.08 9.25
CA CYS A 206 -12.68 -30.25 8.68
C CYS A 206 -11.92 -31.37 9.40
N ILE A 207 -11.13 -32.13 8.65
CA ILE A 207 -10.35 -33.26 9.15
C ILE A 207 -8.94 -33.27 8.53
N SER A 208 -7.95 -33.66 9.33
CA SER A 208 -6.62 -34.00 8.82
C SER A 208 -6.65 -35.41 8.22
N GLY A 209 -6.63 -35.49 6.90
CA GLY A 209 -6.52 -36.70 6.09
C GLY A 209 -5.13 -36.86 5.48
N GLY A 210 -5.02 -37.77 4.50
CA GLY A 210 -3.74 -38.25 3.99
C GLY A 210 -3.06 -39.23 4.96
N CYS A 211 -2.17 -40.07 4.43
CA CYS A 211 -1.56 -41.15 5.21
C CYS A 211 -0.64 -40.64 6.34
N SER A 212 -0.05 -39.45 6.16
CA SER A 212 0.82 -38.76 7.12
C SER A 212 0.11 -37.56 7.78
N SER A 213 -1.24 -37.54 7.79
CA SER A 213 -2.03 -36.40 8.30
C SER A 213 -1.68 -35.05 7.66
N GLN A 214 -1.21 -35.07 6.42
CA GLN A 214 -0.68 -33.90 5.72
C GLN A 214 -1.73 -33.10 4.95
N VAL A 215 -2.96 -33.60 4.82
CA VAL A 215 -4.02 -32.95 4.05
C VAL A 215 -5.12 -32.45 4.97
N CYS A 216 -5.42 -31.15 4.99
CA CYS A 216 -6.63 -30.64 5.61
C CYS A 216 -7.77 -30.67 4.58
N GLN A 217 -8.82 -31.41 4.87
CA GLN A 217 -9.95 -31.61 3.95
C GLN A 217 -11.30 -31.54 4.65
N SER A 218 -12.36 -31.33 3.89
CA SER A 218 -13.73 -31.40 4.43
C SER A 218 -14.17 -32.86 4.61
N ARG A 219 -14.96 -33.11 5.65
CA ARG A 219 -15.60 -34.42 5.88
C ARG A 219 -16.56 -34.82 4.77
N SER A 220 -17.05 -33.86 3.97
CA SER A 220 -17.95 -34.14 2.85
C SER A 220 -17.22 -34.55 1.57
N GLU A 221 -15.89 -34.48 1.55
CA GLU A 221 -15.07 -34.89 0.40
C GLU A 221 -14.68 -36.37 0.49
N GLU A 222 -14.42 -36.98 -0.66
CA GLU A 222 -13.77 -38.29 -0.68
C GLU A 222 -12.37 -38.20 -0.08
N SER A 223 -11.95 -39.25 0.62
CA SER A 223 -10.66 -39.22 1.30
C SER A 223 -9.51 -39.17 0.28
N ILE A 224 -8.68 -38.14 0.36
CA ILE A 224 -7.47 -38.04 -0.45
C ILE A 224 -6.45 -39.09 0.02
N ILE A 225 -6.15 -40.03 -0.88
CA ILE A 225 -5.11 -41.03 -0.68
C ILE A 225 -3.77 -40.41 -1.09
N THR A 226 -2.85 -40.31 -0.14
CA THR A 226 -1.48 -39.84 -0.36
C THR A 226 -0.49 -41.00 -0.17
N THR A 227 0.75 -40.80 -0.58
CA THR A 227 1.83 -41.69 -0.14
C THR A 227 1.97 -41.64 1.38
N CYS A 228 2.39 -42.76 1.98
CA CYS A 228 2.67 -42.90 3.41
C CYS A 228 4.10 -42.52 3.78
N GLU A 229 4.72 -41.64 2.99
CA GLU A 229 6.03 -41.09 3.32
C GLU A 229 5.86 -40.03 4.41
N TRP A 230 6.58 -40.20 5.51
CA TRP A 230 6.62 -39.21 6.58
C TRP A 230 7.68 -38.13 6.29
N ARG A 231 7.33 -36.87 6.53
CA ARG A 231 8.24 -35.71 6.47
C ARG A 231 8.02 -34.83 7.70
N GLU A 232 9.08 -34.25 8.22
CA GLU A 232 8.99 -33.37 9.40
C GLU A 232 8.03 -32.18 9.18
N CYS A 233 8.02 -31.65 7.96
CA CYS A 233 7.15 -30.55 7.56
C CYS A 233 5.65 -30.89 7.50
N TYR A 234 5.23 -32.15 7.69
CA TYR A 234 3.82 -32.53 7.83
C TYR A 234 3.29 -32.41 9.26
N ASN A 235 4.16 -32.21 10.26
CA ASN A 235 3.74 -32.10 11.64
C ASN A 235 3.13 -30.71 11.92
N ALA A 236 1.83 -30.56 11.66
CA ALA A 236 1.10 -29.31 11.84
C ALA A 236 1.24 -28.72 13.27
N LYS A 237 1.36 -29.56 14.30
CA LYS A 237 1.54 -29.10 15.68
C LYS A 237 2.85 -28.33 15.90
N THR A 238 3.94 -28.75 15.24
CA THR A 238 5.23 -28.04 15.33
C THR A 238 5.13 -26.61 14.79
N TYR A 239 4.24 -26.39 13.83
CA TYR A 239 3.97 -25.08 13.24
C TYR A 239 2.79 -24.36 13.92
N ASN A 240 2.21 -24.91 15.00
CA ASN A 240 1.01 -24.37 15.65
C ASN A 240 -0.14 -24.17 14.65
N LEU A 241 -0.37 -25.18 13.79
CA LEU A 241 -1.43 -25.24 12.79
C LEU A 241 -2.44 -26.32 13.14
N GLU A 242 -3.71 -26.06 12.85
CA GLU A 242 -4.81 -27.01 12.95
C GLU A 242 -5.67 -26.95 11.68
N CYS A 243 -6.33 -28.06 11.35
CA CYS A 243 -7.25 -28.10 10.21
C CYS A 243 -8.61 -27.51 10.63
N LYS A 244 -8.94 -26.31 10.15
CA LYS A 244 -10.10 -25.51 10.59
C LYS A 244 -10.94 -25.01 9.43
N CYS A 245 -12.14 -24.55 9.74
CA CYS A 245 -13.05 -23.94 8.80
C CYS A 245 -12.87 -22.43 8.78
N LEU A 246 -12.23 -21.92 7.73
CA LEU A 246 -11.99 -20.50 7.55
C LEU A 246 -12.61 -20.03 6.24
N ASN A 247 -13.39 -18.95 6.30
CA ASN A 247 -14.09 -18.41 5.14
C ASN A 247 -14.89 -19.50 4.37
N GLN A 248 -15.53 -20.41 5.12
CA GLN A 248 -16.31 -21.55 4.61
C GLN A 248 -15.49 -22.61 3.84
N LYS A 249 -14.18 -22.66 4.05
CA LYS A 249 -13.25 -23.62 3.43
C LYS A 249 -12.36 -24.30 4.49
N CYS A 250 -12.16 -25.61 4.35
CA CYS A 250 -11.23 -26.35 5.20
C CYS A 250 -9.78 -26.06 4.80
N GLN A 251 -9.00 -25.49 5.71
CA GLN A 251 -7.60 -25.19 5.51
C GLN A 251 -6.79 -25.23 6.83
N TRP A 252 -5.47 -25.36 6.71
CA TRP A 252 -4.55 -25.25 7.84
C TRP A 252 -4.44 -23.80 8.33
N ASP A 253 -4.54 -23.58 9.64
CA ASP A 253 -4.39 -22.27 10.32
C ASP A 253 -3.86 -22.39 11.75
#